data_AF-A0A0A2WS43-F1
#
_entry.id   AF-A0A0A2WS43-F1
#
_cell.length_a   1.000
_cell.length_b   1.000
_cell.length_c   1.000
_cell.angle_alpha   90.00
_cell.angle_beta   90.00
_cell.angle_gamma   90.00
#
_symmetry.space_group_name_H-M   'P 1'
#
loop_
_entity.id
_entity.type
_entity.pdbx_description
1 polymer ?
#
loop_
_entity_poly.entity_id
_entity_poly.type
_entity_poly.pdbx_seq_one_letter_code
_entity_poly.pdbx_strand_id
1 'polypeptide(L)'
;MRRWLSVWNLLGALVFLLGAVFYVRTGQEALSRPLPLPASLEAQAPRRIFVNLYLPNPPQGFLKKTEEVQLALGEEAYQKALELWMQEAKTPLSLQAFRQGEGFVVNLESPPKNLDAQGEVFLVYGLAYTLLYTFPEGKSVRFLVDGAPALGFAHLDLSEPITLP
;
A
#
# COMPACT_ATOMS: atom_id res chain seq x y z
N MET A 1 -58.06 34.52 -43.32
CA MET A 1 -56.78 34.95 -42.71
C MET A 1 -55.73 33.87 -42.96
N ARG A 2 -54.96 33.98 -44.05
CA ARG A 2 -54.08 32.92 -44.55
C ARG A 2 -52.66 33.19 -44.06
N ARG A 3 -52.19 32.39 -43.09
CA ARG A 3 -50.88 32.50 -42.44
C ARG A 3 -49.77 32.19 -43.44
N TRP A 4 -48.89 33.17 -43.66
CA TRP A 4 -47.67 32.97 -44.43
C TRP A 4 -46.65 32.23 -43.56
N LEU A 5 -46.42 30.96 -43.87
CA LEU A 5 -45.20 30.29 -43.48
C LEU A 5 -44.08 30.94 -44.31
N SER A 6 -43.38 31.89 -43.69
CA SER A 6 -42.12 32.40 -44.24
C SER A 6 -41.21 31.21 -44.56
N VAL A 7 -40.57 31.22 -45.73
CA VAL A 7 -39.63 30.17 -46.17
C VAL A 7 -38.58 29.90 -45.07
N TRP A 8 -38.22 30.92 -44.30
CA TRP A 8 -37.32 30.83 -43.15
C TRP A 8 -37.88 30.00 -41.99
N ASN A 9 -39.18 30.04 -41.73
CA ASN A 9 -39.81 29.22 -40.69
C ASN A 9 -39.87 27.74 -41.11
N LEU A 10 -40.09 27.47 -42.40
CA LEU A 10 -40.05 26.11 -42.95
C LEU A 10 -38.63 25.53 -42.90
N LEU A 11 -37.62 26.34 -43.23
CA LEU A 11 -36.22 25.94 -43.14
C LEU A 11 -35.81 25.68 -41.69
N GLY A 12 -36.19 26.57 -40.75
CA GLY A 12 -35.92 26.39 -39.32
C GLY A 12 -36.58 25.13 -38.75
N ALA A 13 -37.84 24.86 -39.12
CA ALA A 13 -38.54 23.65 -38.71
C ALA A 13 -37.88 22.38 -39.28
N LEU A 14 -37.40 22.43 -40.53
CA LEU A 14 -36.70 21.31 -41.16
C LEU A 14 -35.38 21.01 -40.42
N VAL A 15 -34.59 22.05 -40.12
CA VAL A 15 -33.33 21.90 -39.38
C VAL A 15 -33.57 21.37 -37.97
N PHE A 16 -34.62 21.84 -37.30
CA PHE A 16 -35.00 21.36 -35.97
C PHE A 16 -35.41 19.88 -35.99
N LEU A 17 -36.22 19.47 -36.96
CA LEU A 17 -36.61 18.07 -37.12
C LEU A 17 -35.44 17.16 -37.47
N LEU A 18 -34.52 17.61 -38.33
CA LEU A 18 -33.29 16.89 -38.64
C LEU A 18 -32.40 16.72 -37.39
N GLY A 19 -32.26 17.78 -36.59
CA GLY A 19 -31.54 17.72 -35.31
C GLY A 19 -32.19 16.75 -34.32
N ALA A 20 -33.52 16.75 -34.21
CA ALA A 20 -34.25 15.84 -33.33
C ALA A 20 -34.11 14.37 -33.75
N VAL A 21 -34.20 14.08 -35.06
CA VAL A 21 -34.01 12.71 -35.59
C VAL A 21 -32.57 12.24 -35.36
N PHE A 22 -31.59 13.12 -35.55
CA PHE A 22 -30.19 12.79 -35.30
C PHE A 22 -29.93 12.52 -33.81
N TYR A 23 -30.44 13.39 -32.93
CA TYR A 23 -30.32 13.25 -31.48
C TYR A 23 -30.90 11.92 -30.96
N VAL A 24 -32.09 11.53 -31.45
CA VAL A 24 -32.73 10.26 -31.04
C VAL A 24 -31.94 9.06 -31.57
N ARG A 25 -31.36 9.13 -32.78
CA ARG A 25 -30.53 8.03 -33.31
C ARG A 25 -29.20 7.89 -32.58
N THR A 26 -28.55 8.98 -32.20
CA THR A 26 -27.25 8.92 -31.53
C THR A 26 -27.36 8.71 -30.02
N GLY A 27 -28.47 9.11 -29.40
CA GLY A 27 -28.66 9.06 -27.95
C GLY A 27 -28.93 7.66 -27.37
N GLN A 28 -29.29 6.67 -28.21
CA GLN A 28 -29.64 5.32 -27.73
C GLN A 28 -28.43 4.40 -27.50
N GLU A 29 -27.28 4.64 -28.14
CA GLU A 29 -26.10 3.78 -27.94
C GLU A 29 -25.26 4.16 -26.71
N ALA A 30 -25.41 5.37 -26.18
CA ALA A 30 -24.55 5.91 -25.13
C ALA A 30 -25.07 5.70 -23.68
N LEU A 31 -26.33 5.31 -23.48
CA LEU A 31 -26.97 5.35 -22.16
C LEU A 31 -27.03 4.01 -21.40
N SER A 32 -26.50 2.91 -21.96
CA SER A 32 -26.63 1.59 -21.30
C SER A 32 -25.40 0.70 -21.40
N ARG A 33 -24.25 1.22 -21.82
CA ARG A 33 -22.99 0.48 -21.70
C ARG A 33 -22.31 0.94 -20.42
N PRO A 34 -22.45 0.23 -19.28
CA PRO A 34 -21.60 0.50 -18.12
C PRO A 34 -20.15 0.46 -18.61
N LEU A 35 -19.35 1.46 -18.21
CA LEU A 35 -17.93 1.45 -18.52
C LEU A 35 -17.37 0.07 -18.14
N PRO A 36 -16.63 -0.62 -19.03
CA PRO A 36 -15.92 -1.81 -18.64
C PRO A 36 -14.88 -1.37 -17.61
N LEU A 37 -15.19 -1.58 -16.33
CA LEU A 37 -14.17 -1.52 -15.30
C LEU A 37 -13.11 -2.56 -15.68
N PRO A 38 -11.81 -2.22 -15.61
CA PRO A 38 -10.78 -3.21 -15.88
C PRO A 38 -11.00 -4.41 -14.94
N ALA A 39 -11.10 -5.61 -15.52
CA ALA A 39 -11.30 -6.88 -14.81
C ALA A 39 -10.20 -7.18 -13.76
N SER A 40 -9.17 -6.34 -13.66
CA SER A 40 -8.15 -6.41 -12.61
C SER A 40 -8.66 -6.11 -11.20
N LEU A 41 -9.91 -5.65 -11.05
CA LEU A 41 -10.60 -5.47 -9.77
C LEU A 41 -11.51 -6.65 -9.38
N GLU A 42 -11.70 -7.65 -10.25
CA GLU A 42 -12.40 -8.88 -9.91
C GLU A 42 -11.52 -9.73 -8.98
N ALA A 43 -11.80 -9.62 -7.68
CA ALA A 43 -11.42 -10.54 -6.61
C ALA A 43 -10.00 -11.11 -6.74
N GLN A 44 -8.98 -10.31 -6.42
CA GLN A 44 -7.66 -10.89 -6.12
C GLN A 44 -7.87 -11.83 -4.93
N ALA A 45 -7.80 -13.14 -5.20
CA ALA A 45 -7.89 -14.16 -4.18
C ALA A 45 -6.85 -13.85 -3.09
N PRO A 46 -7.18 -14.12 -1.82
CA PRO A 46 -6.26 -13.84 -0.72
C PRO A 46 -4.91 -14.53 -0.99
N ARG A 47 -3.86 -13.70 -1.09
CA ARG A 47 -2.51 -14.14 -1.47
C ARG A 47 -1.83 -14.73 -0.24
N ARG A 48 -1.18 -15.87 -0.41
CA ARG A 48 -0.36 -16.45 0.67
C ARG A 48 1.11 -16.06 0.49
N ILE A 49 1.77 -15.73 1.59
CA ILE A 49 3.20 -15.42 1.65
C ILE A 49 3.86 -16.24 2.76
N PHE A 50 5.12 -16.58 2.59
CA PHE A 50 5.95 -17.12 3.66
C PHE A 50 6.77 -15.99 4.26
N VAL A 51 6.60 -15.73 5.56
CA VAL A 51 7.29 -14.68 6.30
C VAL A 51 8.41 -15.30 7.12
N ASN A 52 9.63 -14.80 6.95
CA ASN A 52 10.80 -15.19 7.74
C ASN A 52 10.96 -14.24 8.92
N LEU A 53 10.44 -14.64 10.08
CA LEU A 53 10.50 -13.88 11.32
C LEU A 53 11.86 -14.05 12.01
N TYR A 54 12.45 -12.91 12.39
CA TYR A 54 13.68 -12.85 13.19
C TYR A 54 13.35 -12.32 14.59
N LEU A 55 12.95 -13.21 15.50
CA LEU A 55 12.48 -12.84 16.83
C LEU A 55 13.64 -12.67 17.82
N PRO A 56 13.59 -11.70 18.75
CA PRO A 56 14.60 -11.56 19.80
C PRO A 56 14.68 -12.81 20.69
N ASN A 57 15.89 -13.35 20.86
CA ASN A 57 16.16 -14.47 21.77
C ASN A 57 17.51 -14.27 22.51
N PRO A 58 17.63 -13.23 23.35
CA PRO A 58 18.85 -12.98 24.10
C PRO A 58 19.10 -14.07 25.16
N PRO A 59 20.36 -14.49 25.39
CA PRO A 59 21.58 -14.00 24.75
C PRO A 59 21.95 -14.69 23.42
N GLN A 60 21.19 -15.69 22.97
CA GLN A 60 21.54 -16.55 21.82
C GLN A 60 21.38 -15.88 20.44
N GLY A 61 20.87 -14.65 20.38
CA GLY A 61 20.70 -13.89 19.14
C GLY A 61 19.24 -13.88 18.68
N PHE A 62 19.01 -14.20 17.40
CA PHE A 62 17.67 -14.26 16.82
C PHE A 62 17.16 -15.69 16.72
N LEU A 63 15.94 -15.93 17.18
CA LEU A 63 15.18 -17.12 16.84
C LEU A 63 14.55 -16.91 15.46
N LYS A 64 14.90 -17.77 14.50
CA LYS A 64 14.35 -17.74 13.14
C LYS A 64 13.12 -18.63 13.06
N LYS A 65 12.02 -18.09 12.57
CA LYS A 65 10.75 -18.82 12.38
C LYS A 65 10.18 -18.46 11.01
N THR A 66 9.67 -19.45 10.27
CA THR A 66 8.98 -19.19 9.01
C THR A 66 7.50 -19.51 9.17
N GLU A 67 6.64 -18.58 8.78
CA GLU A 67 5.19 -18.72 8.90
C GLU A 67 4.50 -18.43 7.57
N GLU A 68 3.48 -19.23 7.26
CA GLU A 68 2.59 -18.96 6.13
C GLU A 68 1.48 -18.02 6.58
N VAL A 69 1.37 -16.87 5.91
CA VAL A 69 0.38 -15.85 6.24
C VAL A 69 -0.52 -15.60 5.03
N GLN A 70 -1.81 -15.49 5.29
CA GLN A 70 -2.79 -15.10 4.30
C GLN A 70 -2.99 -13.58 4.33
N LEU A 71 -2.81 -12.94 3.17
CA LEU A 71 -3.03 -11.52 2.97
C LEU A 71 -4.47 -11.26 2.55
N ALA A 72 -5.10 -10.29 3.19
CA ALA A 72 -6.37 -9.74 2.76
C ALA A 72 -6.22 -8.87 1.51
N LEU A 73 -7.33 -8.58 0.84
CA LEU A 73 -7.35 -7.73 -0.35
C LEU A 73 -6.89 -6.31 0.01
N GLY A 74 -5.85 -5.82 -0.65
CA GLY A 74 -5.27 -4.50 -0.39
C GLY A 74 -4.36 -4.44 0.84
N GLU A 75 -4.10 -5.56 1.51
CA GLU A 75 -3.14 -5.62 2.62
C GLU A 75 -1.71 -5.67 2.08
N GLU A 76 -0.87 -4.75 2.57
CA GLU A 76 0.54 -4.70 2.20
C GLU A 76 1.33 -5.82 2.89
N ALA A 77 2.01 -6.64 2.09
CA ALA A 77 2.77 -7.79 2.60
C ALA A 77 3.83 -7.41 3.65
N TYR A 78 4.48 -6.26 3.45
CA TYR A 78 5.51 -5.72 4.33
C TYR A 78 4.95 -5.35 5.70
N GLN A 79 3.79 -4.67 5.71
CA GLN A 79 3.08 -4.30 6.93
C GLN A 79 2.64 -5.55 7.69
N LYS A 80 2.04 -6.52 6.99
CA LYS A 80 1.59 -7.76 7.60
C LYS A 80 2.73 -8.58 8.22
N ALA A 81 3.89 -8.63 7.57
CA ALA A 81 5.06 -9.32 8.10
C ALA A 81 5.53 -8.72 9.44
N LEU A 82 5.52 -7.39 9.56
CA LEU A 82 5.89 -6.71 10.80
C LEU A 82 4.82 -6.82 11.89
N GLU A 83 3.54 -6.82 11.52
CA GLU A 83 2.45 -7.09 12.48
C GLU A 83 2.57 -8.48 13.09
N LEU A 84 2.84 -9.49 12.26
CA LEU A 84 3.11 -10.84 12.74
C LEU A 84 4.34 -10.88 13.64
N TRP A 85 5.41 -10.19 13.27
CA TRP A 85 6.60 -10.08 14.10
C TRP A 85 6.29 -9.48 15.47
N MET A 86 5.52 -8.39 15.54
CA MET A 86 5.14 -7.73 16.80
C MET A 86 4.29 -8.66 17.68
N GLN A 87 3.38 -9.42 17.08
CA GLN A 87 2.55 -10.39 17.77
C GLN A 87 3.40 -11.52 18.39
N GLU A 88 4.30 -12.12 17.62
CA GLU A 88 5.17 -13.22 18.07
C GLU A 88 6.22 -12.75 19.07
N ALA A 89 6.81 -11.57 18.86
CA ALA A 89 7.76 -10.94 19.78
C ALA A 89 7.07 -10.35 21.03
N LYS A 90 5.73 -10.36 21.09
CA LYS A 90 4.91 -9.77 22.16
C LYS A 90 5.31 -8.34 22.48
N THR A 91 5.67 -7.58 21.46
CA THR A 91 6.17 -6.22 21.63
C THR A 91 5.11 -5.23 21.17
N PRO A 92 4.53 -4.43 22.08
CA PRO A 92 3.50 -3.45 21.72
C PRO A 92 4.18 -2.23 21.08
N LEU A 93 4.35 -2.26 19.76
CA LEU A 93 4.77 -1.10 18.96
C LEU A 93 3.62 -0.62 18.07
N SER A 94 3.63 0.67 17.76
CA SER A 94 2.88 1.23 16.65
C SER A 94 3.86 1.57 15.54
N LEU A 95 3.64 1.01 14.35
CA LEU A 95 4.53 1.23 13.22
C LEU A 95 3.79 1.19 11.89
N GLN A 96 4.40 1.85 10.91
CA GLN A 96 3.98 1.80 9.51
C GLN A 96 5.18 1.46 8.63
N ALA A 97 5.03 0.47 7.77
CA ALA A 97 6.03 0.09 6.78
C ALA A 97 5.55 0.40 5.36
N PHE A 98 6.45 0.98 4.56
CA PHE A 98 6.19 1.26 3.17
C PHE A 98 7.44 1.01 2.31
N ARG A 99 7.22 0.76 1.03
CA ARG A 99 8.29 0.58 0.06
C ARG A 99 8.70 1.95 -0.53
N GLN A 100 10.01 2.20 -0.59
CA GLN A 100 10.59 3.39 -1.21
C GLN A 100 11.73 2.98 -2.14
N GLY A 101 11.47 3.00 -3.46
CA GLY A 101 12.45 2.54 -4.45
C GLY A 101 12.78 1.06 -4.28
N GLU A 102 14.06 0.75 -4.09
CA GLU A 102 14.57 -0.60 -3.81
C GLU A 102 14.70 -0.89 -2.29
N GLY A 103 14.16 -0.02 -1.43
CA GLY A 103 14.24 -0.19 0.02
C GLY A 103 12.87 -0.14 0.70
N PHE A 104 12.89 -0.40 2.00
CA PHE A 104 11.77 -0.22 2.90
C PHE A 104 12.03 0.97 3.82
N VAL A 105 10.95 1.62 4.22
CA VAL A 105 10.96 2.61 5.28
C VAL A 105 9.99 2.14 6.34
N VAL A 106 10.48 2.11 7.58
CA VAL A 106 9.70 1.74 8.76
C VAL A 106 9.61 2.96 9.65
N ASN A 107 8.42 3.54 9.75
CA ASN A 107 8.13 4.61 10.68
C ASN A 107 7.62 4.01 11.99
N LEU A 108 8.30 4.32 13.09
CA LEU A 108 7.91 3.92 14.43
C LEU A 108 7.24 5.10 15.10
N GLU A 109 6.00 4.90 15.50
CA GLU A 109 5.23 5.88 16.25
C GLU A 109 5.43 5.62 17.74
N SER A 110 5.97 6.60 18.46
CA SER A 110 6.23 6.47 19.90
C SER A 110 7.05 5.23 20.30
N PRO A 111 8.32 5.13 19.87
CA PRO A 111 9.16 3.99 20.19
C PRO A 111 9.37 3.82 21.71
N PRO A 112 9.67 2.59 22.18
CA PRO A 112 9.87 2.33 23.60
C PRO A 112 11.06 3.14 24.15
N LYS A 113 10.82 3.92 25.21
CA LYS A 113 11.81 4.86 25.77
C LYS A 113 12.87 4.23 26.69
N ASN A 114 12.64 2.99 27.14
CA ASN A 114 13.45 2.34 28.18
C ASN A 114 14.08 1.02 27.70
N LEU A 115 14.40 0.92 26.40
CA LEU A 115 15.18 -0.21 25.90
C LEU A 115 16.65 -0.02 26.29
N ASP A 116 17.26 -1.08 26.80
CA ASP A 116 18.72 -1.15 26.91
C ASP A 116 19.34 -1.30 25.51
N ALA A 117 20.65 -1.09 25.39
CA ALA A 117 21.33 -1.14 24.09
C ALA A 117 21.12 -2.48 23.37
N GLN A 118 21.06 -3.60 24.12
CA GLN A 118 20.80 -4.91 23.55
C GLN A 118 19.36 -5.04 23.03
N GLY A 119 18.37 -4.61 23.81
CA GLY A 119 16.96 -4.61 23.41
C GLY A 119 16.71 -3.73 22.20
N GLU A 120 17.36 -2.56 22.11
CA GLU A 120 17.28 -1.67 20.95
C GLU A 120 17.82 -2.35 19.68
N VAL A 121 19.00 -2.98 19.76
CA VAL A 121 19.58 -3.75 18.64
C VAL A 121 18.63 -4.87 18.20
N PHE A 122 18.11 -5.66 19.14
CA PHE A 122 17.21 -6.76 18.79
C PHE A 122 15.89 -6.30 18.18
N LEU A 123 15.35 -5.19 18.65
CA LEU A 123 14.14 -4.59 18.07
C LEU A 123 14.40 -4.20 16.61
N VAL A 124 15.40 -3.36 16.37
CA VAL A 124 15.64 -2.77 15.04
C VAL A 124 16.05 -3.82 14.04
N TYR A 125 17.04 -4.65 14.38
CA TYR A 125 17.52 -5.68 13.47
C TYR A 125 16.52 -6.81 13.29
N GLY A 126 15.68 -7.10 14.31
CA GLY A 126 14.59 -8.08 14.18
C GLY A 126 13.57 -7.64 13.13
N LEU A 127 13.14 -6.38 13.17
CA LEU A 127 12.26 -5.79 12.17
C LEU A 127 12.95 -5.75 10.79
N ALA A 128 14.18 -5.24 10.71
CA ALA A 128 14.91 -5.10 9.46
C ALA A 128 15.18 -6.45 8.77
N TYR A 129 15.67 -7.44 9.51
CA TYR A 129 15.94 -8.78 8.97
C TYR A 129 14.66 -9.50 8.58
N THR A 130 13.56 -9.32 9.32
CA THR A 130 12.26 -9.87 8.90
C THR A 130 11.86 -9.35 7.52
N LEU A 131 12.04 -8.05 7.25
CA LEU A 131 11.77 -7.50 5.91
C LEU A 131 12.76 -8.01 4.86
N LEU A 132 14.07 -7.87 5.10
CA LEU A 132 15.10 -8.15 4.09
C LEU A 132 15.20 -9.64 3.73
N TYR A 133 14.97 -10.55 4.68
CA TYR A 133 14.98 -11.99 4.40
C TYR A 133 13.64 -12.53 3.89
N THR A 134 12.53 -11.81 4.10
CA THR A 134 11.23 -12.20 3.54
C THR A 134 11.07 -11.66 2.11
N PHE A 135 11.59 -10.47 1.85
CA PHE A 135 11.38 -9.71 0.61
C PHE A 135 12.72 -9.39 -0.07
N PRO A 136 13.26 -10.32 -0.87
CA PRO A 136 14.59 -10.17 -1.48
C PRO A 136 14.68 -9.01 -2.48
N GLU A 137 13.55 -8.45 -2.93
CA GLU A 137 13.50 -7.24 -3.74
C GLU A 137 13.88 -5.97 -2.98
N GLY A 138 13.91 -6.02 -1.65
CA GLY A 138 14.34 -4.91 -0.79
C GLY A 138 15.81 -5.04 -0.40
N LYS A 139 16.59 -4.01 -0.69
CA LYS A 139 18.04 -3.96 -0.42
C LYS A 139 18.40 -3.32 0.91
N SER A 140 17.53 -2.46 1.44
CA SER A 140 17.80 -1.70 2.65
C SER A 140 16.53 -1.36 3.42
N VAL A 141 16.64 -1.14 4.73
CA VAL A 141 15.56 -0.66 5.60
C VAL A 141 16.00 0.63 6.27
N ARG A 142 15.26 1.72 6.07
CA ARG A 142 15.44 2.99 6.78
C ARG A 142 14.41 3.11 7.88
N PHE A 143 14.84 3.50 9.08
CA PHE A 143 13.94 3.76 10.20
C PHE A 143 13.65 5.25 10.33
N LEU A 144 12.39 5.58 10.62
CA LEU A 144 11.93 6.90 11.00
C LEU A 144 11.29 6.81 12.38
N VAL A 145 11.35 7.90 13.14
CA VAL A 145 10.63 8.06 14.41
C VAL A 145 9.70 9.24 14.28
N ASP A 146 8.41 9.00 14.47
CA ASP A 146 7.35 10.01 14.33
C ASP A 146 7.46 10.80 13.01
N GLY A 147 7.83 10.12 11.92
CA GLY A 147 7.99 10.68 10.57
C GLY A 147 9.32 11.38 10.30
N ALA A 148 10.19 11.55 11.29
CA ALA A 148 11.49 12.18 11.12
C ALA A 148 12.63 11.15 11.03
N PRO A 149 13.70 11.44 10.27
CA PRO A 149 14.94 10.68 10.38
C PRO A 149 15.46 10.79 11.81
N ALA A 150 15.55 9.66 12.50
CA ALA A 150 16.12 9.60 13.83
C ALA A 150 17.61 9.28 13.72
N LEU A 151 18.43 9.97 14.52
CA LEU A 151 19.81 9.54 14.73
C LEU A 151 19.87 8.23 15.53
N GLY A 152 18.80 7.85 16.25
CA GLY A 152 18.72 6.64 17.07
C GLY A 152 17.51 6.66 18.01
N PHE A 153 17.18 5.55 18.69
CA PHE A 153 16.22 5.60 19.82
C PHE A 153 16.90 6.11 21.09
N ALA A 154 18.08 5.55 21.39
CA ALA A 154 18.95 6.02 22.47
C ALA A 154 20.40 5.58 22.29
N HIS A 155 20.66 4.37 21.80
CA HIS A 155 22.00 3.76 21.77
C HIS A 155 22.47 3.36 20.36
N LEU A 156 21.55 3.16 19.42
CA LEU A 156 21.86 2.71 18.06
C LEU A 156 21.78 3.87 17.06
N ASP A 157 22.79 4.01 16.20
CA ASP A 157 22.73 4.98 15.10
C ASP A 157 21.83 4.50 13.96
N LEU A 158 20.82 5.28 13.60
CA LEU A 158 19.83 4.98 12.55
C LEU A 158 19.88 5.97 11.38
N SER A 159 20.91 6.80 11.32
CA SER A 159 21.11 7.77 10.24
C SER A 159 21.26 7.07 8.87
N GLU A 160 21.91 5.91 8.86
CA GLU A 160 22.12 5.08 7.69
C GLU A 160 21.08 3.94 7.59
N PRO A 161 20.64 3.57 6.36
CA PRO A 161 19.80 2.40 6.16
C PRO A 161 20.51 1.11 6.55
N ILE A 162 19.78 0.18 7.15
CA ILE A 162 20.25 -1.18 7.46
C ILE A 162 20.19 -2.03 6.19
N THR A 163 21.30 -2.70 5.86
CA THR A 163 21.41 -3.66 4.77
C THR A 163 21.80 -5.03 5.30
N LEU A 164 21.59 -6.08 4.49
CA LEU A 164 22.23 -7.37 4.75
C LEU A 164 23.74 -7.27 4.45
N PRO A 165 24.58 -8.02 5.19
CA PRO A 165 26.01 -8.11 4.91
C PRO A 165 26.34 -8.82 3.59
#